data_AF-A0A376C2P1-F1
#
_entry.id   AF-A0A376C2P1-F1
#
_cell.length_a   1.000
_cell.length_b   1.000
_cell.length_c   1.000
_cell.angle_alpha   90.00
_cell.angle_beta   90.00
_cell.angle_gamma   90.00
#
_symmetry.space_group_name_H-M   'P 1'
#
loop_
_entity.id
_entity.type
_entity.pdbx_description
1 polymer ?
#
loop_
_entity_poly.entity_id
_entity_poly.type
_entity_poly.pdbx_seq_one_letter_code
_entity_poly.pdbx_strand_id
1 'polypeptide(L)'
;MKPITRAIKHNTHPGEILSEMIFKTNFLTVEKASQLLGVTRPNLSNIVNGKSGISPLMAIRISRVFGGNPGIWLRLQYAYDLRQAEKEFEEKDIHLDKFETA
;
A
#
# COMPACT_ATOMS: atom_id res chain seq x y z
N MET A 1 -21.68 -3.22 -11.67
CA MET A 1 -20.37 -3.26 -11.00
C MET A 1 -20.42 -2.27 -9.84
N LYS A 2 -20.32 -2.73 -8.58
CA LYS A 2 -20.42 -1.83 -7.41
C LYS A 2 -19.10 -1.05 -7.28
N PRO A 3 -19.12 0.27 -7.06
CA PRO A 3 -17.90 1.05 -6.89
C PRO A 3 -17.17 0.61 -5.61
N ILE A 4 -15.87 0.37 -5.73
CA ILE A 4 -14.94 -0.03 -4.64
C ILE A 4 -14.78 1.10 -3.59
N THR A 5 -15.42 2.25 -3.80
CA THR A 5 -15.20 3.51 -3.08
C THR A 5 -15.72 3.51 -1.63
N ARG A 6 -16.54 2.55 -1.21
CA ARG A 6 -17.14 2.57 0.13
C ARG A 6 -16.32 1.69 1.10
N ALA A 7 -15.41 2.33 1.84
CA ALA A 7 -14.76 1.89 3.10
C ALA A 7 -13.22 1.78 3.13
N ILE A 8 -12.49 2.57 2.33
CA ILE A 8 -11.08 2.84 2.69
C ILE A 8 -11.11 3.78 3.90
N LYS A 9 -10.92 3.24 5.12
CA LYS A 9 -10.64 4.06 6.30
C LYS A 9 -9.39 4.89 6.00
N HIS A 10 -9.35 6.13 6.46
CA HIS A 10 -8.30 7.10 6.12
C HIS A 10 -6.85 6.65 6.43
N ASN A 11 -6.68 5.55 7.19
CA ASN A 11 -5.38 4.97 7.61
C ASN A 11 -5.16 3.51 7.15
N THR A 12 -5.93 2.99 6.19
CA THR A 12 -5.75 1.60 5.74
C THR A 12 -4.41 1.42 5.02
N HIS A 13 -3.64 0.41 5.40
CA HIS A 13 -2.38 0.09 4.75
C HIS A 13 -2.63 -0.34 3.29
N PRO A 14 -1.85 0.12 2.28
CA PRO A 14 -2.09 -0.20 0.87
C PRO A 14 -2.11 -1.70 0.56
N GLY A 15 -1.31 -2.47 1.29
CA GLY A 15 -1.31 -3.93 1.24
C GLY A 15 -2.62 -4.57 1.70
N GLU A 16 -3.35 -3.99 2.66
CA GLU A 16 -4.69 -4.47 3.04
C GLU A 16 -5.69 -4.22 1.91
N ILE A 17 -5.60 -3.05 1.25
CA ILE A 17 -6.40 -2.74 0.06
C ILE A 17 -6.13 -3.75 -1.06
N LEU A 18 -4.84 -4.09 -1.26
CA LEU A 18 -4.42 -5.12 -2.22
C LEU A 18 -5.00 -6.49 -1.86
N SER A 19 -5.02 -6.85 -0.58
CA SER A 19 -5.60 -8.09 -0.06
C SER A 19 -7.08 -8.21 -0.42
N GLU A 20 -7.85 -7.14 -0.23
CA GLU A 20 -9.27 -7.11 -0.57
C GLU A 20 -9.52 -7.25 -2.08
N MET A 21 -8.70 -6.59 -2.89
CA MET A 21 -8.78 -6.72 -4.36
C MET A 21 -8.42 -8.14 -4.84
N ILE A 22 -7.31 -8.71 -4.37
CA ILE A 22 -6.83 -10.00 -4.91
C ILE A 22 -7.66 -11.17 -4.38
N PHE A 23 -7.96 -11.20 -3.09
CA PHE A 23 -8.49 -12.42 -2.45
C PHE A 23 -10.00 -12.41 -2.30
N LYS A 24 -10.61 -11.26 -2.00
CA LYS A 24 -12.08 -11.17 -1.86
C LYS A 24 -12.78 -11.04 -3.21
N THR A 25 -12.14 -10.40 -4.20
CA THR A 25 -12.76 -10.13 -5.50
C THR A 25 -12.45 -11.22 -6.54
N ASN A 26 -11.23 -11.78 -6.52
CA ASN A 26 -10.78 -12.71 -7.56
C ASN A 26 -10.64 -14.17 -7.07
N PHE A 27 -10.98 -14.46 -5.82
CA PHE A 27 -10.87 -15.79 -5.18
C PHE A 27 -9.49 -16.46 -5.35
N LEU A 28 -8.42 -15.67 -5.46
CA LEU A 28 -7.06 -16.20 -5.56
C LEU A 28 -6.54 -16.60 -4.17
N THR A 29 -5.58 -17.52 -4.13
CA THR A 29 -4.80 -17.79 -2.92
C THR A 29 -3.53 -16.93 -2.91
N VAL A 30 -2.96 -16.66 -1.73
CA VAL A 30 -1.66 -15.96 -1.60
C VAL A 30 -0.57 -16.70 -2.39
N GLU A 31 -0.61 -18.03 -2.37
CA GLU A 31 0.26 -18.92 -3.15
C GLU A 31 0.18 -18.57 -4.65
N LYS A 32 -1.02 -18.63 -5.24
CA LYS A 32 -1.21 -18.40 -6.67
C LYS A 32 -0.89 -16.95 -7.06
N ALA A 33 -1.28 -15.99 -6.25
CA ALA A 33 -0.99 -14.57 -6.48
C ALA A 33 0.52 -14.30 -6.45
N SER A 34 1.27 -14.93 -5.54
CA SER A 34 2.73 -14.76 -5.46
C SER A 34 3.44 -15.27 -6.71
N GLN A 35 2.99 -16.40 -7.26
CA GLN A 35 3.49 -16.96 -8.52
C GLN A 35 3.23 -16.02 -9.70
N LEU A 36 2.00 -15.51 -9.83
CA LEU A 36 1.63 -14.57 -10.91
C LEU A 36 2.44 -13.27 -10.84
N LEU A 37 2.65 -12.75 -9.63
CA LEU A 37 3.45 -11.55 -9.39
C LEU A 37 4.95 -11.80 -9.54
N GLY A 38 5.40 -13.06 -9.61
CA GLY A 38 6.81 -13.43 -9.69
C GLY A 38 7.59 -13.05 -8.43
N VAL A 39 6.98 -13.18 -7.25
CA VAL A 39 7.58 -12.87 -5.95
C VAL A 39 7.43 -14.04 -5.00
N THR A 40 8.22 -14.04 -3.92
CA THR A 40 8.09 -15.10 -2.91
C THR A 40 6.77 -14.95 -2.15
N ARG A 41 6.18 -16.08 -1.77
CA ARG A 41 4.96 -16.08 -0.94
C ARG A 41 5.12 -15.30 0.38
N PRO A 42 6.24 -15.39 1.12
CA PRO A 42 6.44 -14.56 2.31
C PRO A 42 6.46 -13.06 2.01
N ASN A 43 7.07 -12.63 0.90
CA ASN A 43 7.08 -11.23 0.51
C ASN A 43 5.64 -10.71 0.28
N LEU A 44 4.85 -11.42 -0.53
CA LEU A 44 3.46 -11.03 -0.76
C LEU A 44 2.65 -11.08 0.54
N SER A 45 2.87 -12.10 1.38
CA SER A 45 2.19 -12.24 2.67
C SER A 45 2.47 -11.06 3.60
N ASN A 46 3.72 -10.58 3.67
CA ASN A 46 4.05 -9.42 4.48
C ASN A 46 3.35 -8.15 3.97
N ILE A 47 3.27 -7.97 2.65
CA ILE A 47 2.59 -6.82 2.05
C ILE A 47 1.09 -6.87 2.38
N VAL A 48 0.41 -7.97 2.06
CA VAL A 48 -1.06 -8.06 2.21
C VAL A 48 -1.55 -8.05 3.66
N ASN A 49 -0.64 -8.30 4.61
CA ASN A 49 -0.90 -8.19 6.05
C ASN A 49 -0.38 -6.88 6.67
N GLY A 50 -0.02 -5.89 5.86
CA GLY A 50 0.37 -4.57 6.36
C GLY A 50 1.75 -4.49 7.03
N LYS A 51 2.59 -5.51 6.88
CA LYS A 51 3.94 -5.57 7.48
C LYS A 51 5.03 -5.01 6.58
N SER A 52 4.72 -4.76 5.30
CA SER A 52 5.66 -4.21 4.32
C SER A 52 4.92 -3.36 3.30
N GLY A 53 5.52 -2.23 2.92
CA GLY A 53 4.96 -1.35 1.91
C GLY A 53 5.02 -1.91 0.49
N ILE A 54 4.27 -1.28 -0.40
CA ILE A 54 4.30 -1.53 -1.84
C ILE A 54 5.40 -0.67 -2.49
N SER A 55 6.47 -1.31 -2.93
CA SER A 55 7.55 -0.65 -3.68
C SER A 55 7.13 -0.30 -5.12
N PRO A 56 7.86 0.59 -5.82
CA PRO A 56 7.62 0.86 -7.24
C PRO A 56 7.66 -0.38 -8.12
N LEU A 57 8.60 -1.29 -7.87
CA LEU A 57 8.69 -2.55 -8.62
C LEU A 57 7.48 -3.45 -8.36
N MET A 58 6.99 -3.51 -7.11
CA MET A 58 5.78 -4.25 -6.78
C MET A 58 4.54 -3.62 -7.42
N ALA A 59 4.41 -2.30 -7.42
CA ALA A 59 3.32 -1.58 -8.08
C ALA A 59 3.25 -1.90 -9.58
N ILE A 60 4.40 -1.95 -10.25
CA ILE A 60 4.49 -2.37 -11.67
C ILE A 60 4.03 -3.82 -11.83
N ARG A 61 4.49 -4.74 -10.97
CA ARG A 61 4.06 -6.17 -11.01
C ARG A 61 2.54 -6.29 -10.85
N ILE A 62 1.96 -5.61 -9.87
CA ILE A 62 0.51 -5.61 -9.62
C ILE A 62 -0.24 -5.11 -10.87
N SER A 63 0.17 -3.98 -11.45
CA SER A 63 -0.50 -3.45 -12.64
C SER A 63 -0.35 -4.30 -13.89
N ARG A 64 0.78 -5.01 -14.04
CA ARG A 64 0.99 -5.93 -15.16
C ARG A 64 0.13 -7.20 -15.05
N VAL A 65 -0.13 -7.68 -13.83
CA VAL A 65 -0.90 -8.91 -13.58
C VAL A 65 -2.40 -8.63 -13.47
N PHE A 66 -2.80 -7.59 -12.76
CA PHE A 66 -4.19 -7.31 -12.42
C PHE A 66 -4.76 -6.07 -13.13
N GLY A 67 -3.97 -5.41 -13.97
CA GLY A 67 -4.35 -4.19 -14.67
C GLY A 67 -4.26 -2.92 -13.80
N GLY A 68 -4.61 -1.78 -14.40
CA GLY A 68 -4.58 -0.47 -13.75
C GLY A 68 -3.23 0.24 -13.85
N ASN A 69 -3.07 1.30 -13.05
CA ASN A 69 -1.91 2.20 -13.10
C ASN A 69 -1.02 2.04 -11.85
N PRO A 70 0.30 1.78 -12.00
CA PRO A 70 1.24 1.64 -10.86
C PRO A 70 1.23 2.84 -9.92
N GLY A 71 1.04 4.04 -10.47
CA GLY A 71 0.99 5.29 -9.70
C GLY A 71 -0.15 5.36 -8.69
N ILE A 72 -1.22 4.57 -8.85
CA ILE A 72 -2.28 4.48 -7.84
C ILE A 72 -1.72 3.86 -6.55
N TRP A 73 -0.99 2.75 -6.65
CA TRP A 73 -0.38 2.09 -5.50
C TRP A 73 0.66 2.95 -4.81
N LEU A 74 1.47 3.66 -5.60
CA LEU A 74 2.47 4.57 -5.06
C LEU A 74 1.86 5.76 -4.32
N ARG A 75 0.74 6.31 -4.81
CA ARG A 75 0.02 7.36 -4.09
C ARG A 75 -0.60 6.84 -2.80
N LEU A 76 -1.12 5.62 -2.79
CA LEU A 76 -1.63 4.99 -1.57
C LEU A 76 -0.50 4.78 -0.55
N GLN A 77 0.66 4.27 -1.00
CA GLN A 77 1.82 4.07 -0.14
C GLN A 77 2.34 5.39 0.42
N TYR A 78 2.54 6.40 -0.41
CA TYR A 78 2.94 7.73 0.02
C TYR A 78 1.99 8.31 1.07
N ALA A 79 0.67 8.25 0.81
CA ALA A 79 -0.31 8.80 1.73
C ALA A 79 -0.38 8.03 3.07
N TYR A 80 -0.08 6.73 3.06
CA TYR A 80 0.03 5.94 4.29
C TYR A 80 1.30 6.31 5.07
N ASP A 81 2.46 6.31 4.40
CA ASP A 81 3.76 6.60 5.01
C ASP A 81 3.81 8.01 5.60
N LEU A 82 3.28 9.01 4.88
CA LEU A 82 3.22 10.39 5.36
C LEU A 82 2.41 10.49 6.65
N ARG A 83 1.25 9.83 6.74
CA ARG A 83 0.43 9.84 7.96
C ARG A 83 1.09 9.14 9.13
N GLN A 84 1.81 8.04 8.88
CA GLN A 84 2.58 7.39 9.95
C GLN A 84 3.68 8.32 10.46
N ALA A 85 4.37 9.02 9.55
CA ALA A 85 5.42 9.97 9.90
C ALA A 85 4.87 11.21 10.64
N GLU A 86 3.72 11.75 10.22
CA GLU A 86 3.03 12.85 10.92
C GLU A 86 2.69 12.45 12.36
N LYS A 87 2.11 11.26 12.53
CA LYS A 87 1.80 10.72 13.86
C LYS A 87 3.06 10.55 14.72
N GLU A 88 4.12 9.99 14.15
CA GLU A 88 5.40 9.81 14.86
C GLU A 88 6.02 11.16 15.25
N PHE A 89 5.92 12.16 14.38
CA PHE A 89 6.40 13.52 14.63
C PHE A 89 5.66 14.18 15.81
N GLU A 90 4.33 14.04 15.85
CA GLU A 90 3.48 14.52 16.95
C GLU A 90 3.81 13.79 18.28
N GLU A 91 3.96 12.46 18.25
CA GLU A 91 4.27 11.66 19.45
C GLU A 91 5.65 11.97 20.04
N LYS A 92 6.60 12.38 19.19
CA LYS A 92 7.97 12.73 19.62
C LYS A 92 8.14 14.18 20.05
N ASP A 93 7.08 15.01 19.94
CA ASP A 93 7.10 16.43 20.26
C ASP A 93 8.34 17.16 19.68
N ILE A 94 8.58 16.95 18.38
CA ILE A 94 9.77 17.48 17.72
C ILE A 94 9.60 18.98 17.48
N HIS A 95 10.42 19.79 18.14
CA HIS A 95 10.47 21.24 17.95
C HIS A 95 11.44 21.61 16.83
N LEU A 96 10.96 22.34 15.81
CA LEU A 96 11.75 22.80 14.67
C LEU A 96 11.59 24.31 14.49
N ASP A 97 12.71 25.00 14.34
CA ASP A 97 12.71 26.40 13.92
C ASP A 97 12.43 26.50 12.42
N LYS A 98 11.62 27.47 12.03
CA LYS A 98 11.39 27.75 10.61
C LYS A 98 12.61 28.45 10.03
N PHE A 99 13.01 28.02 8.83
CA PHE A 99 14.02 28.76 8.07
C PHE A 99 13.48 30.14 7.71
N GLU A 100 14.13 31.19 8.20
CA GLU A 100 13.84 32.58 7.85
C GLU A 100 14.85 33.06 6.78
N THR A 101 14.34 33.58 5.66
CA THR A 101 15.15 34.26 4.64
C THR A 101 15.28 35.74 4.98
N ALA A 102 16.52 36.26 4.91
CA ALA A 102 16.83 37.68 5.08
C ALA A 102 16.32 38.56 3.93
#